data_AF-M9LJL9-F1
#
_entry.id   AF-M9LJL9-F1
#
_cell.length_a   1.000
_cell.length_b   1.000
_cell.length_c   1.000
_cell.angle_alpha   90.00
_cell.angle_beta   90.00
_cell.angle_gamma   90.00
#
_symmetry.space_group_name_H-M   'P 1'
#
loop_
_entity.id
_entity.type
_entity.pdbx_description
1 polymer ?
#
loop_
_entity_poly.entity_id
_entity_poly.type
_entity_poly.pdbx_seq_one_letter_code
_entity_poly.pdbx_strand_id
1 'polypeptide(L)'
;MAQHTLFTKEQIKSANQVNLIEFAKSQGYVLENGGRRAYHAEQSGGLYFFKDSNRYFHFSSNTYGGTIDFAMHFCRMIFKKAVAYLLELELPQKAVTSSMKERGQLILPDKAPNYRRVAWYLTQVRRIAPEIVSLLMHEKKLYQQDKTGNCVFVGYDQNGAARYCSMRGTTLNKPFKQDREYSDKSYPFHLCGNPDRKRVYVCESPIDAMSRATIAKLRGQDWKAAHYISLGCL
;
A
#
# COMPACT_ATOMS: atom_id res chain seq x y z
N MET A 1 -14.99 -27.83 -14.17
CA MET A 1 -14.68 -26.64 -13.35
C MET A 1 -15.00 -26.96 -11.89
N ALA A 2 -14.02 -27.43 -11.12
CA ALA A 2 -14.24 -27.78 -9.71
C ALA A 2 -13.98 -26.56 -8.82
N GLN A 3 -15.02 -26.06 -8.15
CA GLN A 3 -14.89 -25.04 -7.11
C GLN A 3 -14.08 -25.61 -5.94
N HIS A 4 -12.88 -25.06 -5.71
CA HIS A 4 -12.15 -25.27 -4.46
C HIS A 4 -12.82 -24.48 -3.32
N THR A 5 -13.95 -24.97 -2.81
CA THR A 5 -14.50 -24.51 -1.52
C THR A 5 -13.74 -25.20 -0.39
N LEU A 6 -12.84 -24.44 0.25
CA LEU A 6 -12.06 -24.88 1.43
C LEU A 6 -12.91 -25.15 2.67
N PHE A 7 -14.15 -24.67 2.70
CA PHE A 7 -15.07 -24.84 3.83
C PHE A 7 -16.39 -25.44 3.36
N THR A 8 -16.98 -26.31 4.17
CA THR A 8 -18.32 -26.84 3.97
C THR A 8 -19.38 -25.77 4.25
N LYS A 9 -20.60 -25.98 3.76
CA LYS A 9 -21.72 -25.07 4.03
C LYS A 9 -22.01 -25.00 5.54
N GLU A 10 -21.82 -26.11 6.23
CA GLU A 10 -21.98 -26.25 7.67
C GLU A 10 -20.95 -25.42 8.43
N GLN A 11 -19.68 -25.44 8.00
CA GLN A 11 -18.63 -24.59 8.59
C GLN A 11 -18.94 -23.11 8.40
N ILE A 12 -19.36 -22.69 7.21
CA ILE A 12 -19.75 -21.29 6.96
C ILE A 12 -20.95 -20.89 7.83
N LYS A 13 -21.93 -21.79 7.98
CA LYS A 13 -23.10 -21.55 8.85
C LYS A 13 -22.68 -21.43 10.31
N SER A 14 -21.81 -22.31 10.80
CA SER A 14 -21.28 -22.28 12.17
C SER A 14 -20.49 -21.01 12.44
N ALA A 15 -19.64 -20.57 11.50
CA ALA A 15 -18.87 -19.33 11.63
C ALA A 15 -19.80 -18.09 11.74
N ASN A 16 -20.90 -18.07 11.00
CA ASN A 16 -21.92 -17.01 11.10
C ASN A 16 -22.78 -17.08 12.37
N GLN A 17 -22.77 -18.20 13.10
CA GLN A 17 -23.49 -18.37 14.36
C GLN A 17 -22.65 -17.95 15.57
N VAL A 18 -21.34 -17.72 15.42
CA VAL A 18 -20.49 -17.16 16.47
C VAL A 18 -21.09 -15.85 16.97
N ASN A 19 -21.15 -15.69 18.29
CA ASN A 19 -21.74 -14.53 18.94
C ASN A 19 -21.01 -13.25 18.53
N LEU A 20 -21.67 -12.43 17.72
CA LEU A 20 -21.13 -11.20 17.14
C LEU A 20 -20.80 -10.15 18.20
N ILE A 21 -21.58 -10.07 19.28
CA ILE A 21 -21.36 -9.09 20.34
C ILE A 21 -20.09 -9.44 21.13
N GLU A 22 -19.94 -10.72 21.50
CA GLU A 22 -18.73 -11.21 22.18
C GLU A 22 -17.51 -11.10 21.25
N PHE A 23 -17.68 -11.47 19.98
CA PHE A 23 -16.63 -11.31 18.98
C PHE A 23 -16.20 -9.85 18.84
N ALA A 24 -17.13 -8.90 18.69
CA ALA A 24 -16.79 -7.48 18.62
C ALA A 24 -16.02 -6.99 19.87
N LYS A 25 -16.44 -7.40 21.07
CA LYS A 25 -15.71 -7.11 22.31
C LYS A 25 -14.29 -7.69 22.30
N SER A 26 -14.12 -8.92 21.82
CA SER A 26 -12.79 -9.55 21.68
C SER A 26 -11.86 -8.79 20.73
N GLN A 27 -12.42 -8.10 19.73
CA GLN A 27 -11.68 -7.25 18.79
C GLN A 27 -11.43 -5.83 19.34
N GLY A 28 -11.78 -5.56 20.60
CA GLY A 28 -11.54 -4.28 21.27
C GLY A 28 -12.63 -3.24 21.12
N TYR A 29 -13.81 -3.60 20.59
CA TYR A 29 -14.95 -2.67 20.53
C TYR A 29 -15.58 -2.48 21.91
N VAL A 30 -15.64 -1.22 22.35
CA VAL A 30 -16.40 -0.82 23.54
C VAL A 30 -17.85 -0.62 23.14
N LEU A 31 -18.75 -1.38 23.78
CA LEU A 31 -20.17 -1.40 23.43
C LEU A 31 -21.00 -0.77 24.55
N GLU A 32 -21.73 0.30 24.20
CA GLU A 32 -22.66 1.00 25.08
C GLU A 32 -24.12 0.69 24.72
N ASN A 33 -25.05 1.14 25.57
CA ASN A 33 -26.47 0.92 25.34
C ASN A 33 -26.97 1.76 24.16
N GLY A 34 -27.15 1.10 23.00
CA GLY A 34 -27.68 1.71 21.78
C GLY A 34 -29.21 1.67 21.68
N GLY A 35 -29.90 1.40 22.79
CA GLY A 35 -31.36 1.29 22.87
C GLY A 35 -31.85 -0.12 23.19
N ARG A 36 -33.17 -0.32 23.15
CA ARG A 36 -33.80 -1.58 23.59
C ARG A 36 -33.24 -2.80 22.84
N ARG A 37 -33.06 -2.69 21.51
CA ARG A 37 -32.76 -3.82 20.61
C ARG A 37 -31.28 -3.96 20.21
N ALA A 38 -30.40 -3.02 20.56
CA ALA A 38 -29.03 -3.00 20.07
C ALA A 38 -28.03 -2.42 21.07
N TYR A 39 -26.77 -2.80 20.90
CA TYR A 39 -25.62 -2.09 21.46
C TYR A 39 -25.02 -1.19 20.39
N HIS A 40 -24.54 -0.02 20.79
CA HIS A 40 -23.79 0.89 19.92
C HIS A 40 -22.29 0.73 20.23
N ALA A 41 -21.43 0.68 19.22
CA ALA A 41 -20.00 0.77 19.44
C ALA A 41 -19.56 2.23 19.56
N GLU A 42 -18.80 2.56 20.59
CA GLU A 42 -18.26 3.91 20.76
C GLU A 42 -17.33 4.29 19.61
N GLN A 43 -17.32 5.58 19.24
CA GLN A 43 -16.42 6.17 18.23
C GLN A 43 -16.44 5.45 16.85
N SER A 44 -17.53 4.75 16.55
CA SER A 44 -17.57 3.79 15.44
C SER A 44 -18.25 4.30 14.17
N GLY A 45 -18.77 5.54 14.15
CA GLY A 45 -19.56 6.06 13.02
C GLY A 45 -20.98 5.49 12.92
N GLY A 46 -21.58 5.10 14.05
CA GLY A 46 -22.94 4.55 14.10
C GLY A 46 -22.97 3.06 13.78
N LEU A 47 -22.08 2.28 14.38
CA LEU A 47 -22.08 0.82 14.29
C LEU A 47 -22.93 0.25 15.41
N TYR A 48 -23.97 -0.49 15.03
CA TYR A 48 -24.93 -1.10 15.96
C TYR A 48 -24.92 -2.62 15.83
N PHE A 49 -24.97 -3.30 16.98
CA PHE A 49 -25.06 -4.75 17.10
C PHE A 49 -26.40 -5.14 17.71
N PHE A 50 -27.19 -5.94 17.00
CA PHE A 50 -28.54 -6.31 17.41
C PHE A 50 -28.53 -7.52 18.35
N LYS A 51 -29.22 -7.39 19.48
CA LYS A 51 -29.19 -8.37 20.59
C LYS A 51 -29.78 -9.73 20.20
N ASP A 52 -30.80 -9.73 19.35
CA ASP A 52 -31.62 -10.92 19.10
C ASP A 52 -31.35 -11.61 17.75
N SER A 53 -30.56 -10.98 16.86
CA SER A 53 -30.42 -11.47 15.47
C SER A 53 -29.00 -11.87 15.07
N ASN A 54 -28.00 -11.65 15.93
CA ASN A 54 -26.59 -11.83 15.60
C ASN A 54 -26.18 -11.05 14.33
N ARG A 55 -26.71 -9.84 14.18
CA ARG A 55 -26.47 -8.96 13.03
C ARG A 55 -25.88 -7.63 13.49
N TYR A 56 -25.19 -6.97 12.58
CA TYR A 56 -24.84 -5.56 12.72
C TYR A 56 -25.41 -4.72 11.59
N PHE A 57 -25.49 -3.42 11.85
CA PHE A 57 -25.69 -2.38 10.85
C PHE A 57 -24.75 -1.23 11.14
N HIS A 58 -24.13 -0.67 10.11
CA HIS A 58 -23.27 0.50 10.24
C HIS A 58 -23.77 1.64 9.34
N PHE A 59 -24.20 2.73 9.97
CA PHE A 59 -24.79 3.87 9.27
C PHE A 59 -23.82 4.54 8.30
N SER A 60 -22.59 4.83 8.72
CA SER A 60 -21.66 5.62 7.88
C SER A 60 -21.23 4.92 6.60
N SER A 61 -21.05 3.60 6.62
CA SER A 61 -20.68 2.84 5.41
C SER A 61 -21.84 2.13 4.74
N ASN A 62 -23.05 2.23 5.29
CA ASN A 62 -24.24 1.52 4.83
C ASN A 62 -24.00 0.00 4.65
N THR A 63 -23.29 -0.61 5.60
CA THR A 63 -22.99 -2.06 5.58
C THR A 63 -23.78 -2.77 6.66
N TYR A 64 -24.22 -3.98 6.35
CA TYR A 64 -25.00 -4.83 7.23
C TYR A 64 -24.62 -6.29 7.01
N GLY A 65 -24.77 -7.12 8.05
CA GLY A 65 -24.33 -8.51 7.93
C GLY A 65 -24.32 -9.28 9.24
N GLY A 66 -23.85 -10.52 9.17
CA GLY A 66 -23.57 -11.37 10.32
C GLY A 66 -22.11 -11.29 10.76
N THR A 67 -21.67 -12.28 11.53
CA THR A 67 -20.34 -12.29 12.13
C THR A 67 -19.20 -12.35 11.11
N ILE A 68 -19.36 -13.13 10.04
CA ILE A 68 -18.36 -13.19 8.95
C ILE A 68 -18.25 -11.84 8.26
N ASP A 69 -19.39 -11.21 7.91
CA ASP A 69 -19.41 -9.91 7.23
C ASP A 69 -18.73 -8.84 8.11
N PHE A 70 -19.00 -8.86 9.42
CA PHE A 70 -18.36 -7.95 10.36
C PHE A 70 -16.84 -8.15 10.40
N ALA A 71 -16.36 -9.40 10.51
CA ALA A 71 -14.94 -9.71 10.45
C ALA A 71 -14.29 -9.25 9.12
N MET A 72 -15.01 -9.36 8.01
CA MET A 72 -14.51 -8.90 6.72
C MET A 72 -14.39 -7.38 6.64
N HIS A 73 -15.43 -6.65 7.04
CA HIS A 73 -15.49 -5.20 6.87
C HIS A 73 -14.66 -4.44 7.91
N PHE A 74 -14.74 -4.85 9.18
CA PHE A 74 -14.17 -4.11 10.30
C PHE A 74 -12.83 -4.68 10.75
N CYS A 75 -12.65 -6.00 10.68
CA CYS A 75 -11.36 -6.64 10.98
C CYS A 75 -10.46 -6.82 9.73
N ARG A 76 -10.91 -6.32 8.56
CA ARG A 76 -10.18 -6.36 7.27
C ARG A 76 -9.74 -7.77 6.85
N MET A 77 -10.52 -8.79 7.22
CA MET A 77 -10.23 -10.17 6.86
C MET A 77 -10.83 -10.51 5.49
N ILE A 78 -10.14 -11.32 4.70
CA ILE A 78 -10.77 -11.99 3.55
C ILE A 78 -11.70 -13.09 4.05
N PHE A 79 -12.76 -13.43 3.31
CA PHE A 79 -13.78 -14.42 3.70
C PHE A 79 -13.20 -15.70 4.31
N LYS A 80 -12.19 -16.31 3.66
CA LYS A 80 -11.55 -17.55 4.14
C LYS A 80 -10.88 -17.37 5.50
N LYS A 81 -10.21 -16.24 5.72
CA LYS A 81 -9.55 -15.91 6.99
C LYS A 81 -10.59 -15.64 8.07
N ALA A 82 -11.69 -14.96 7.74
CA ALA A 82 -12.79 -14.73 8.67
C ALA A 82 -13.43 -16.04 9.14
N VAL A 83 -13.77 -16.95 8.22
CA VAL A 83 -14.39 -18.25 8.57
C VAL A 83 -13.47 -19.08 9.47
N ALA A 84 -12.18 -19.17 9.12
CA ALA A 84 -11.22 -19.90 9.94
C ALA A 84 -11.03 -19.31 11.33
N TYR A 85 -10.86 -17.98 11.40
CA TYR A 85 -10.65 -17.27 12.65
C TYR A 85 -11.83 -17.46 13.60
N LEU A 86 -13.06 -17.34 13.08
CA LEU A 86 -14.28 -17.51 13.85
C LEU A 86 -14.50 -18.95 14.35
N LEU A 87 -13.99 -19.95 13.63
CA LEU A 87 -14.07 -21.35 14.02
C LEU A 87 -12.85 -21.82 14.80
N GLU A 88 -11.93 -20.92 15.14
CA GLU A 88 -10.64 -21.24 15.77
C GLU A 88 -9.86 -22.32 15.00
N LEU A 89 -10.08 -22.40 13.69
CA LEU A 89 -9.39 -23.35 12.83
C LEU A 89 -8.04 -22.77 12.46
N GLU A 90 -6.99 -23.56 12.70
CA GLU A 90 -5.75 -23.36 11.99
C GLU A 90 -6.01 -23.63 10.52
N LEU A 91 -6.08 -22.55 9.72
CA LEU A 91 -5.87 -22.73 8.29
C LEU A 91 -4.52 -23.40 8.14
N PRO A 92 -4.40 -24.46 7.32
CA PRO A 92 -3.08 -24.86 6.88
C PRO A 92 -2.43 -23.57 6.41
N GLN A 93 -1.30 -23.22 7.03
CA GLN A 93 -0.43 -22.25 6.44
C GLN A 93 -0.10 -22.84 5.09
N LYS A 94 -0.85 -22.45 4.07
CA LYS A 94 -0.20 -22.05 2.85
C LYS A 94 0.78 -21.01 3.36
N ALA A 95 2.01 -21.47 3.65
CA ALA A 95 3.18 -20.83 3.10
C ALA A 95 2.66 -20.23 1.81
N VAL A 96 2.72 -18.91 1.70
CA VAL A 96 2.44 -18.28 0.44
C VAL A 96 3.51 -18.86 -0.48
N THR A 97 3.26 -20.06 -1.00
CA THR A 97 3.53 -20.45 -2.34
C THR A 97 2.66 -19.45 -3.11
N SER A 98 3.10 -18.18 -3.13
CA SER A 98 3.41 -17.60 -4.42
C SER A 98 4.01 -18.77 -5.13
N SER A 99 3.32 -19.31 -6.13
CA SER A 99 4.06 -20.05 -7.13
C SER A 99 5.29 -19.19 -7.35
N MET A 100 6.42 -19.63 -6.80
CA MET A 100 7.70 -19.13 -7.19
C MET A 100 7.78 -19.74 -8.59
N LYS A 101 7.01 -19.17 -9.54
CA LYS A 101 7.62 -18.78 -10.80
C LYS A 101 8.91 -18.17 -10.32
N GLU A 102 10.02 -18.86 -10.61
CA GLU A 102 11.36 -18.34 -10.37
C GLU A 102 11.26 -16.84 -10.55
N ARG A 103 11.40 -16.07 -9.46
CA ARG A 103 11.27 -14.62 -9.57
C ARG A 103 12.37 -14.25 -10.54
N GLY A 104 12.00 -13.94 -11.77
CA GLY A 104 12.95 -13.49 -12.78
C GLY A 104 13.77 -12.36 -12.17
N GLN A 105 14.97 -12.17 -12.67
CA GLN A 105 15.79 -11.09 -12.17
C GLN A 105 15.17 -9.75 -12.61
N LEU A 106 15.15 -8.77 -11.71
CA LEU A 106 14.82 -7.39 -12.10
C LEU A 106 15.84 -6.92 -13.13
N ILE A 107 15.38 -6.70 -14.36
CA ILE A 107 16.18 -6.13 -15.44
C ILE A 107 15.82 -4.65 -15.58
N LEU A 108 16.79 -3.81 -15.22
CA LEU A 108 16.73 -2.37 -15.41
C LEU A 108 16.77 -2.01 -16.91
N PRO A 109 16.00 -1.01 -17.36
CA PRO A 109 16.10 -0.49 -18.72
C PRO A 109 17.49 0.10 -19.02
N ASP A 110 17.92 0.03 -20.28
CA ASP A 110 19.19 0.62 -20.72
C ASP A 110 19.23 2.13 -20.47
N LYS A 111 20.40 2.60 -20.05
CA LYS A 111 20.67 4.01 -19.78
C LYS A 111 20.99 4.74 -21.07
N ALA A 112 20.34 5.88 -21.29
CA ALA A 112 20.69 6.79 -22.35
C ALA A 112 22.09 7.40 -22.13
N PRO A 113 22.80 7.82 -23.18
CA PRO A 113 24.11 8.48 -23.07
C PRO A 113 24.04 9.86 -22.41
N ASN A 114 22.84 10.45 -22.27
CA ASN A 114 22.64 11.73 -21.60
C ASN A 114 21.29 11.78 -20.87
N TYR A 115 21.14 12.77 -19.98
CA TYR A 115 19.96 12.95 -19.13
C TYR A 115 19.10 14.16 -19.50
N ARG A 116 19.31 14.77 -20.68
CA ARG A 116 18.76 16.11 -21.02
C ARG A 116 17.23 16.14 -20.94
N ARG A 117 16.55 15.10 -21.45
CA ARG A 117 15.10 15.03 -21.51
C ARG A 117 14.49 14.83 -20.12
N VAL A 118 15.04 13.93 -19.32
CA VAL A 118 14.60 13.70 -17.94
C VAL A 118 14.85 14.92 -17.06
N ALA A 119 16.02 15.56 -17.19
CA ALA A 119 16.34 16.79 -16.48
C ALA A 119 15.32 17.90 -16.82
N TRP A 120 15.13 18.18 -18.11
CA TRP A 120 14.13 19.18 -18.56
C TRP A 120 12.72 18.85 -18.07
N TYR A 121 12.29 17.59 -18.19
CA TYR A 121 10.96 17.18 -17.75
C TYR A 121 10.79 17.38 -16.24
N LEU A 122 11.75 16.97 -15.42
CA LEU A 122 11.61 17.09 -13.98
C LEU A 122 11.72 18.54 -13.50
N THR A 123 12.63 19.34 -14.06
CA THR A 123 12.84 20.71 -13.57
C THR A 123 11.91 21.74 -14.21
N GLN A 124 11.64 21.65 -15.52
CA GLN A 124 10.85 22.65 -16.24
C GLN A 124 9.37 22.31 -16.26
N VAL A 125 9.02 21.03 -16.48
CA VAL A 125 7.63 20.60 -16.53
C VAL A 125 7.08 20.28 -15.14
N ARG A 126 7.77 19.42 -14.38
CA ARG A 126 7.33 18.98 -13.05
C ARG A 126 7.76 19.91 -11.91
N ARG A 127 8.57 20.92 -12.20
CA ARG A 127 9.03 21.95 -11.26
C ARG A 127 9.73 21.39 -10.02
N ILE A 128 10.41 20.26 -10.16
CA ILE A 128 11.26 19.71 -9.11
C ILE A 128 12.53 20.55 -8.98
N ALA A 129 12.99 20.79 -7.75
CA ALA A 129 14.23 21.52 -7.52
C ALA A 129 15.41 20.84 -8.24
N PRO A 130 16.20 21.57 -9.06
CA PRO A 130 17.31 20.99 -9.83
C PRO A 130 18.33 20.22 -8.98
N GLU A 131 18.59 20.67 -7.75
CA GLU A 131 19.52 19.99 -6.84
C GLU A 131 19.04 18.60 -6.42
N ILE A 132 17.74 18.38 -6.27
CA ILE A 132 17.16 17.08 -5.91
C ILE A 132 17.29 16.13 -7.10
N VAL A 133 17.02 16.63 -8.32
CA VAL A 133 17.20 15.87 -9.56
C VAL A 133 18.67 15.46 -9.73
N SER A 134 19.58 16.42 -9.57
CA SER A 134 21.03 16.20 -9.70
C SER A 134 21.54 15.18 -8.68
N LEU A 135 21.12 15.29 -7.42
CA LEU A 135 21.47 14.35 -6.36
C LEU A 135 21.05 12.91 -6.72
N LEU A 136 19.79 12.71 -7.13
CA LEU A 136 19.29 11.39 -7.47
C LEU A 136 19.96 10.79 -8.71
N MET A 137 20.36 11.61 -9.68
CA MET A 137 21.16 11.17 -10.82
C MET A 137 22.56 10.73 -10.40
N HIS A 138 23.21 11.50 -9.52
CA HIS A 138 24.52 11.17 -8.96
C HIS A 138 24.47 9.87 -8.13
N GLU A 139 23.43 9.69 -7.32
CA GLU A 139 23.16 8.45 -6.56
C GLU A 139 22.73 7.27 -7.44
N LYS A 140 22.63 7.46 -8.77
CA LYS A 140 22.16 6.46 -9.74
C LYS A 140 20.71 5.98 -9.50
N LYS A 141 19.96 6.64 -8.61
CA LYS A 141 18.55 6.37 -8.30
C LYS A 141 17.59 6.94 -9.35
N LEU A 142 18.06 7.84 -10.20
CA LEU A 142 17.31 8.41 -11.31
C LEU A 142 18.16 8.43 -12.58
N TYR A 143 17.62 7.94 -13.69
CA TYR A 143 18.25 8.09 -14.99
C TYR A 143 17.25 8.15 -16.14
N GLN A 144 17.75 8.45 -17.34
CA GLN A 144 16.97 8.48 -18.57
C GLN A 144 17.09 7.14 -19.30
N GLN A 145 15.94 6.51 -19.60
CA GLN A 145 15.88 5.32 -20.44
C GLN A 145 16.32 5.67 -21.87
N ASP A 146 17.13 4.81 -22.50
CA ASP A 146 17.64 5.02 -23.86
C ASP A 146 16.51 5.04 -24.91
N LYS A 147 15.73 3.96 -25.00
CA LYS A 147 14.72 3.76 -26.06
C LYS A 147 13.63 4.83 -26.16
N THR A 148 13.17 5.37 -25.02
CA THR A 148 11.97 6.22 -24.96
C THR A 148 12.19 7.54 -24.23
N GLY A 149 13.34 7.71 -23.57
CA GLY A 149 13.60 8.89 -22.75
C GLY A 149 12.72 8.99 -21.51
N ASN A 150 12.19 7.87 -21.00
CA ASN A 150 11.44 7.82 -19.75
C ASN A 150 12.35 8.10 -18.55
N CYS A 151 11.78 8.64 -17.46
CA CYS A 151 12.42 8.64 -16.16
C CYS A 151 12.43 7.21 -15.64
N VAL A 152 13.60 6.74 -15.17
CA VAL A 152 13.74 5.47 -14.46
C VAL A 152 14.18 5.76 -13.05
N PHE A 153 13.36 5.37 -12.08
CA PHE A 153 13.59 5.51 -10.65
C PHE A 153 13.95 4.14 -10.06
N VAL A 154 15.05 4.05 -9.32
CA VAL A 154 15.59 2.78 -8.82
C VAL A 154 15.62 2.78 -7.29
N GLY A 155 15.21 1.66 -6.70
CA GLY A 155 15.44 1.34 -5.29
C GLY A 155 16.54 0.28 -5.16
N TYR A 156 17.44 0.50 -4.21
CA TYR A 156 18.61 -0.35 -3.96
C TYR A 156 18.52 -1.00 -2.57
N ASP A 157 19.08 -2.20 -2.43
CA ASP A 157 19.33 -2.80 -1.11
C ASP A 157 20.60 -2.24 -0.46
N GLN A 158 20.88 -2.68 0.77
CA GLN A 158 22.08 -2.29 1.52
C GLN A 158 23.40 -2.63 0.82
N ASN A 159 23.40 -3.57 -0.13
CA ASN A 159 24.58 -3.97 -0.89
C ASN A 159 24.71 -3.18 -2.22
N GLY A 160 23.79 -2.25 -2.48
CA GLY A 160 23.75 -1.47 -3.72
C GLY A 160 23.19 -2.23 -4.92
N ALA A 161 22.56 -3.40 -4.72
CA ALA A 161 21.90 -4.12 -5.80
C ALA A 161 20.51 -3.54 -6.08
N ALA A 162 20.17 -3.36 -7.36
CA ALA A 162 18.87 -2.84 -7.75
C ALA A 162 17.78 -3.88 -7.42
N ARG A 163 16.80 -3.47 -6.62
CA ARG A 163 15.68 -4.33 -6.18
C ARG A 163 14.33 -3.82 -6.66
N TYR A 164 14.23 -2.53 -6.97
CA TYR A 164 12.98 -1.91 -7.39
C TYR A 164 13.22 -0.96 -8.57
N CYS A 165 12.30 -0.92 -9.53
CA CYS A 165 12.38 0.02 -10.65
C CYS A 165 10.99 0.53 -11.05
N SER A 166 10.78 1.84 -10.96
CA SER A 166 9.58 2.53 -11.45
C SER A 166 9.92 3.40 -12.65
N MET A 167 9.06 3.41 -13.66
CA MET A 167 9.24 4.19 -14.87
C MET A 167 8.13 5.23 -15.03
N ARG A 168 8.50 6.44 -15.44
CA ARG A 168 7.56 7.53 -15.77
C ARG A 168 7.84 8.11 -17.14
N GLY A 169 6.79 8.24 -17.96
CA GLY A 169 6.83 8.91 -19.25
C GLY A 169 7.17 10.38 -19.13
N THR A 170 8.01 10.89 -20.04
CA THR A 170 8.37 12.31 -20.13
C THR A 170 7.56 13.07 -21.18
N THR A 171 6.68 12.37 -21.93
CA THR A 171 5.80 12.96 -22.94
C THR A 171 4.50 13.42 -22.31
N LEU A 172 4.18 14.71 -22.43
CA LEU A 172 3.01 15.34 -21.79
C LEU A 172 1.66 14.72 -22.20
N ASN A 173 1.49 14.44 -23.50
CA ASN A 173 0.20 14.02 -24.06
C ASN A 173 -0.02 12.50 -24.02
N LYS A 174 0.96 11.73 -23.51
CA LYS A 174 0.91 10.27 -23.44
C LYS A 174 1.44 9.83 -22.09
N PRO A 175 0.62 9.86 -21.02
CA PRO A 175 1.05 9.47 -19.70
C PRO A 175 1.43 7.99 -19.71
N PHE A 176 2.60 7.70 -19.14
CA PHE A 176 3.10 6.35 -18.96
C PHE A 176 3.62 6.20 -17.54
N LYS A 177 3.19 5.14 -16.86
CA LYS A 177 3.66 4.75 -15.53
C LYS A 177 3.72 3.24 -15.46
N GLN A 178 4.82 2.69 -14.93
CA GLN A 178 4.98 1.25 -14.81
C GLN A 178 6.05 0.92 -13.78
N ASP A 179 5.73 0.02 -12.84
CA ASP A 179 6.75 -0.70 -12.09
C ASP A 179 7.27 -1.87 -12.94
N ARG A 180 8.59 -2.06 -13.03
CA ARG A 180 9.19 -3.16 -13.78
C ARG A 180 8.86 -4.50 -13.12
N GLU A 181 8.69 -5.52 -13.94
CA GLU A 181 8.52 -6.89 -13.46
C GLU A 181 9.65 -7.27 -12.50
N TYR A 182 9.29 -8.06 -11.49
CA TYR A 182 10.19 -8.52 -10.43
C TYR A 182 10.77 -7.42 -9.52
N SER A 183 10.20 -6.21 -9.54
CA SER A 183 10.48 -5.19 -8.53
C SER A 183 10.01 -5.64 -7.14
N ASP A 184 10.91 -5.61 -6.16
CA ASP A 184 10.65 -5.88 -4.75
C ASP A 184 10.34 -4.57 -4.00
N LYS A 185 9.07 -4.37 -3.66
CA LYS A 185 8.60 -3.17 -2.96
C LYS A 185 9.10 -3.06 -1.51
N SER A 186 9.76 -4.09 -0.97
CA SER A 186 10.48 -4.02 0.31
C SER A 186 11.69 -3.09 0.24
N TYR A 187 12.17 -2.78 -0.98
CA TYR A 187 13.28 -1.86 -1.25
C TYR A 187 12.79 -0.67 -2.10
N PRO A 188 11.91 0.19 -1.56
CA PRO A 188 11.29 1.25 -2.32
C PRO A 188 12.32 2.29 -2.79
N PHE A 189 11.96 3.04 -3.83
CA PHE A 189 12.65 4.29 -4.13
C PHE A 189 12.56 5.23 -2.92
N HIS A 190 13.68 5.84 -2.58
CA HIS A 190 13.77 6.76 -1.46
C HIS A 190 14.72 7.93 -1.74
N LEU A 191 14.37 9.07 -1.18
CA LEU A 191 15.21 10.26 -1.06
C LEU A 191 15.53 10.45 0.42
N CYS A 192 16.79 10.21 0.79
CA CYS A 192 17.21 10.30 2.19
C CYS A 192 17.51 11.76 2.56
N GLY A 193 17.01 12.16 3.73
CA GLY A 193 17.50 13.34 4.44
C GLY A 193 18.72 13.00 5.29
N ASN A 194 19.01 13.85 6.27
CA ASN A 194 20.12 13.61 7.21
C ASN A 194 19.82 12.37 8.08
N PRO A 195 20.83 11.51 8.37
CA PRO A 195 20.63 10.25 9.09
C PRO A 195 19.92 10.38 10.45
N ASP A 196 20.17 11.48 11.18
CA ASP A 196 19.62 11.69 12.53
C ASP A 196 18.13 12.08 12.55
N ARG A 197 17.51 12.23 11.36
CA ARG A 197 16.12 12.64 11.23
C ARG A 197 15.18 11.45 11.33
N LYS A 198 14.16 11.58 12.17
CA LYS A 198 13.17 10.52 12.46
C LYS A 198 11.88 10.62 11.63
N ARG A 199 11.71 11.69 10.85
CA ARG A 199 10.49 11.91 10.07
C ARG A 199 10.60 11.24 8.71
N VAL A 200 9.57 10.48 8.35
CA VAL A 200 9.43 9.85 7.03
C VAL A 200 8.13 10.31 6.39
N TYR A 201 8.20 10.75 5.14
CA TYR A 201 7.03 10.96 4.27
C TYR A 201 6.87 9.76 3.35
N VAL A 202 5.67 9.19 3.34
CA VAL A 202 5.29 8.12 2.42
C VAL A 202 4.47 8.74 1.30
N CYS A 203 4.94 8.59 0.06
CA CYS A 203 4.32 9.19 -1.11
C CYS A 203 3.86 8.11 -2.09
N GLU A 204 2.89 8.43 -2.94
CA GLU A 204 2.41 7.50 -3.97
C GLU A 204 3.55 7.15 -4.93
N SER A 205 4.16 8.16 -5.57
CA SER A 205 5.21 7.95 -6.57
C SER A 205 6.56 8.63 -6.23
N PRO A 206 7.67 8.24 -6.91
CA PRO A 206 8.95 8.93 -6.78
C PRO A 206 8.88 10.44 -7.04
N ILE A 207 8.08 10.87 -8.03
CA ILE A 207 7.90 12.29 -8.34
C ILE A 207 7.16 13.01 -7.22
N ASP A 208 6.23 12.35 -6.53
CA ASP A 208 5.52 12.95 -5.38
C ASP A 208 6.46 13.13 -4.19
N ALA A 209 7.35 12.16 -3.93
CA ALA A 209 8.41 12.27 -2.94
C ALA A 209 9.34 13.46 -3.24
N MET A 210 9.78 13.59 -4.50
CA MET A 210 10.60 14.72 -4.95
C MET A 210 9.84 16.06 -4.86
N SER A 211 8.55 16.07 -5.16
CA SER A 211 7.69 17.26 -5.09
C SER A 211 7.53 17.71 -3.64
N ARG A 212 7.31 16.78 -2.71
CA ARG A 212 7.19 17.08 -1.28
C ARG A 212 8.47 17.68 -0.72
N ALA A 213 9.64 17.16 -1.11
CA ALA A 213 10.94 17.73 -0.76
C ALA A 213 11.14 19.12 -1.38
N THR A 214 10.77 19.31 -2.65
CA THR A 214 10.80 20.61 -3.32
C THR A 214 9.91 21.64 -2.61
N ILE A 215 8.70 21.26 -2.20
CA ILE A 215 7.78 22.14 -1.44
C ILE A 215 8.38 22.55 -0.09
N ALA A 216 9.07 21.64 0.61
CA ALA A 216 9.77 22.00 1.85
C ALA A 216 10.81 23.09 1.58
N LYS A 217 11.64 22.92 0.55
CA LYS A 217 12.63 23.92 0.12
C LYS A 217 12.00 25.27 -0.20
N LEU A 218 10.91 25.28 -0.98
CA LEU A 218 10.22 26.52 -1.35
C LEU A 218 9.62 27.27 -0.16
N ARG A 219 9.34 26.56 0.94
CA ARG A 219 8.88 27.14 2.21
C ARG A 219 10.03 27.60 3.12
N GLY A 220 11.26 27.62 2.61
CA GLY A 220 12.46 27.95 3.40
C GLY A 220 12.85 26.87 4.41
N GLN A 221 12.32 25.66 4.28
CA GLN A 221 12.65 24.54 5.15
C GLN A 221 13.79 23.71 4.55
N ASP A 222 14.63 23.13 5.41
CA ASP A 222 15.58 22.11 4.99
C ASP A 222 14.81 20.83 4.61
N TRP A 223 14.79 20.50 3.32
CA TRP A 223 14.15 19.28 2.85
C TRP A 223 14.90 18.02 3.33
N LYS A 224 16.17 18.13 3.73
CA LYS A 224 16.91 17.01 4.35
C LYS A 224 16.54 16.80 5.82
N ALA A 225 15.64 17.61 6.40
CA ALA A 225 15.12 17.37 7.74
C ALA A 225 14.12 16.20 7.83
N ALA A 226 13.83 15.52 6.71
CA ALA A 226 13.00 14.32 6.65
C ALA A 226 13.48 13.37 5.55
N HIS A 227 13.04 12.12 5.62
CA HIS A 227 13.20 11.12 4.58
C HIS A 227 11.91 11.00 3.75
N TYR A 228 12.02 10.58 2.51
CA TYR A 228 10.89 10.41 1.61
C TYR A 228 10.98 9.05 0.92
N ILE A 229 9.90 8.27 0.97
CA ILE A 229 9.80 6.97 0.30
C ILE A 229 8.60 6.97 -0.64
N SER A 230 8.67 6.20 -1.73
CA SER A 230 7.52 6.01 -2.62
C SER A 230 6.97 4.58 -2.60
N LEU A 231 5.65 4.45 -2.69
CA LEU A 231 4.95 3.17 -2.83
C LEU A 231 5.01 2.60 -4.26
N GLY A 232 5.36 3.45 -5.23
CA GLY A 232 5.54 3.10 -6.63
C GLY A 232 4.36 3.45 -7.51
N CYS A 233 4.39 3.00 -8.77
CA CYS A 233 3.28 3.22 -9.68
C CYS A 233 2.25 2.07 -9.53
N LEU A 234 1.00 2.42 -9.20
CA LEU A 234 -0.17 1.54 -9.36
C LEU A 234 -0.61 1.50 -10.83
#